data_AF-A0A846C851-F1
#
_entry.id   AF-A0A846C851-F1
#
_cell.length_a   1.000
_cell.length_b   1.000
_cell.length_c   1.000
_cell.angle_alpha   90.00
_cell.angle_beta   90.00
_cell.angle_gamma   90.00
#
_symmetry.space_group_name_H-M   'P 1'
#
loop_
_entity.id
_entity.type
_entity.pdbx_description
1 polymer ?
#
loop_
_entity_poly.entity_id
_entity_poly.type
_entity_poly.pdbx_seq_one_letter_code
_entity_poly.pdbx_strand_id
1 'polypeptide(L)'
;MGALFLKPLDDRMARLGCFYVRYVDDWVILAPTRWKLRKAIKAVNQEMAALLVVKHPDKTYIGRVARGFEFLGYWFSPQGLSVAGKTVARMVDKVRRLYERGVSDEGILSYLVRWQRWVLAGLFVGMWVGEDKGCDSWLRGFILDWCVTLR
;
A
#
# COMPACT_ATOMS: atom_id res chain seq x y z
N MET A 1 2.77 0.15 -23.18
CA MET A 1 1.91 -0.97 -23.61
C MET A 1 1.07 -1.61 -22.48
N GLY A 2 1.52 -1.65 -21.22
CA GLY A 2 0.78 -2.35 -20.14
C GLY A 2 -0.57 -1.74 -19.72
N ALA A 3 -0.78 -0.43 -19.84
CA ALA A 3 -1.99 0.23 -19.34
C ALA A 3 -3.28 -0.14 -20.11
N LEU A 4 -3.17 -0.52 -21.38
CA LEU A 4 -4.32 -0.84 -22.25
C LEU A 4 -4.86 -2.26 -22.04
N PHE A 5 -4.01 -3.16 -21.53
CA PHE A 5 -4.32 -4.58 -21.43
C PHE A 5 -5.45 -4.89 -20.42
N LEU A 6 -5.59 -4.05 -19.39
CA LEU A 6 -6.60 -4.21 -18.33
C LEU A 6 -7.84 -3.33 -18.53
N LYS A 7 -7.96 -2.62 -19.65
CA LYS A 7 -9.16 -1.80 -19.94
C LYS A 7 -10.47 -2.61 -19.90
N PRO A 8 -10.55 -3.86 -20.41
CA PRO A 8 -11.77 -4.66 -20.31
C PRO A 8 -12.22 -4.90 -18.87
N LEU A 9 -11.26 -5.04 -17.93
CA LEU A 9 -11.54 -5.18 -16.51
C LEU A 9 -12.13 -3.89 -15.93
N ASP A 10 -11.55 -2.73 -16.26
CA ASP A 10 -12.03 -1.42 -15.82
C ASP A 10 -13.50 -1.19 -16.28
N ASP A 11 -13.81 -1.47 -17.54
CA ASP A 11 -15.15 -1.34 -18.12
C ASP A 11 -16.16 -2.34 -17.48
N ARG A 12 -15.69 -3.54 -17.11
CA ARG A 12 -16.50 -4.57 -16.42
C ARG A 12 -16.82 -4.13 -14.99
N MET A 13 -15.86 -3.51 -14.30
CA MET A 13 -16.04 -3.02 -12.93
C MET A 13 -16.99 -1.82 -12.87
N ALA A 14 -16.87 -0.89 -13.81
CA ALA A 14 -17.79 0.25 -13.93
C ALA A 14 -19.25 -0.22 -14.04
N ARG A 15 -19.52 -1.26 -14.83
CA ARG A 15 -20.86 -1.86 -14.99
C ARG A 15 -21.41 -2.54 -13.74
N LEU A 16 -20.54 -3.03 -12.85
CA LEU A 16 -20.95 -3.70 -11.60
C LEU A 16 -21.27 -2.71 -10.47
N GLY A 17 -20.98 -1.42 -10.64
CA GLY A 17 -21.23 -0.38 -9.64
C GLY A 17 -20.50 -0.64 -8.32
N CYS A 18 -19.30 -1.21 -8.40
CA CYS A 18 -18.40 -1.38 -7.26
C CYS A 18 -17.37 -0.25 -7.27
N PHE A 19 -16.90 0.16 -6.09
CA PHE A 19 -15.78 1.09 -6.01
C PHE A 19 -14.51 0.34 -6.40
N TYR A 20 -13.80 0.86 -7.39
CA TYR A 20 -12.65 0.21 -7.99
C TYR A 20 -11.54 1.23 -8.22
N VAL A 21 -10.34 0.88 -7.76
CA VAL A 21 -9.12 1.67 -7.96
C VAL A 21 -8.03 0.72 -8.44
N ARG A 22 -7.31 1.13 -9.47
CA ARG A 22 -6.19 0.36 -10.04
C ARG A 22 -4.93 1.21 -10.11
N TYR A 23 -3.81 0.60 -9.74
CA TYR A 23 -2.47 1.09 -9.92
C TYR A 23 -1.65 0.04 -10.66
N VAL A 24 -1.49 0.23 -11.97
CA VAL A 24 -0.84 -0.73 -12.89
C VAL A 24 -1.51 -2.11 -12.78
N ASP A 25 -0.87 -3.06 -12.08
CA ASP A 25 -1.32 -4.45 -11.90
C ASP A 25 -1.95 -4.69 -10.52
N ASP A 26 -1.86 -3.74 -9.59
CA ASP A 26 -2.49 -3.83 -8.27
C ASP A 26 -3.84 -3.09 -8.29
N TRP A 27 -4.91 -3.75 -7.84
CA TRP A 27 -6.23 -3.14 -7.77
C TRP A 27 -6.96 -3.46 -6.46
N VAL A 28 -7.84 -2.55 -6.06
CA VAL A 28 -8.73 -2.70 -4.91
C VAL A 28 -10.16 -2.61 -5.39
N ILE A 29 -10.99 -3.55 -4.94
CA ILE A 29 -12.43 -3.58 -5.20
C ILE A 29 -13.14 -3.50 -3.85
N LEU A 30 -13.89 -2.43 -3.63
CA LEU A 30 -14.78 -2.30 -2.48
C LEU A 30 -16.23 -2.46 -2.93
N ALA A 31 -16.95 -3.32 -2.24
CA ALA A 31 -18.35 -3.59 -2.50
C ALA A 31 -19.16 -3.49 -1.21
N PRO A 32 -20.38 -2.94 -1.24
CA PRO A 32 -21.19 -2.73 -0.04
C PRO A 32 -21.74 -4.05 0.53
N THR A 33 -21.81 -5.13 -0.27
CA THR A 33 -22.30 -6.43 0.17
C THR A 33 -21.38 -7.57 -0.29
N ARG A 34 -21.36 -8.65 0.50
CA ARG A 34 -20.63 -9.88 0.16
C ARG A 34 -21.07 -10.45 -1.20
N TRP A 35 -22.35 -10.32 -1.54
CA TRP A 35 -22.90 -10.79 -2.81
C TRP A 35 -22.34 -10.01 -4.01
N LYS A 36 -22.29 -8.68 -3.92
CA LYS A 36 -21.65 -7.85 -4.96
C LYS A 36 -20.16 -8.15 -5.07
N LEU A 37 -19.47 -8.33 -3.95
CA LEU A 37 -18.05 -8.72 -3.94
C LEU A 37 -17.82 -10.06 -4.65
N ARG A 38 -18.66 -11.08 -4.39
CA ARG A 38 -18.57 -12.37 -5.09
C ARG A 38 -18.80 -12.24 -6.60
N LYS A 39 -19.75 -11.39 -7.01
CA LYS A 39 -19.97 -11.10 -8.45
C LYS A 39 -18.75 -10.42 -9.07
N ALA A 40 -18.17 -9.44 -8.38
CA ALA A 40 -16.95 -8.77 -8.84
C ALA A 40 -15.77 -9.75 -8.94
N ILE A 41 -15.52 -10.57 -7.92
CA ILE A 41 -14.47 -11.61 -7.96
C ILE A 41 -14.66 -12.55 -9.16
N LYS A 42 -15.89 -13.02 -9.39
CA LYS A 42 -16.22 -13.86 -10.54
C LYS A 42 -15.90 -13.15 -11.86
N ALA A 43 -16.29 -11.88 -11.99
CA ALA A 43 -16.01 -11.10 -13.18
C ALA A 43 -14.50 -10.93 -13.41
N VAL A 44 -13.72 -10.58 -12.37
CA VAL A 44 -12.25 -10.48 -12.50
C VAL A 44 -11.65 -11.80 -12.97
N ASN A 45 -12.06 -12.92 -12.38
CA ASN A 45 -11.52 -14.23 -12.76
C ASN A 45 -11.84 -14.58 -14.22
N GLN A 46 -13.03 -14.21 -14.71
CA GLN A 46 -13.42 -14.40 -16.11
C GLN A 46 -12.58 -13.55 -17.06
N GLU A 47 -12.40 -12.26 -16.75
CA GLU A 47 -11.59 -11.36 -17.58
C GLU A 47 -10.10 -11.77 -17.58
N MET A 48 -9.55 -12.16 -16.43
CA MET A 48 -8.16 -12.60 -16.35
C MET A 48 -7.91 -13.93 -17.08
N ALA A 49 -8.88 -14.86 -17.05
CA ALA A 49 -8.81 -16.08 -17.85
C ALA A 49 -8.83 -15.77 -19.36
N ALA A 50 -9.66 -14.82 -19.79
CA ALA A 50 -9.70 -14.37 -21.19
C ALA A 50 -8.39 -13.68 -21.63
N LEU A 51 -7.72 -13.00 -20.70
CA LEU A 51 -6.44 -12.33 -20.93
C LEU A 51 -5.22 -13.26 -20.75
N LEU A 52 -5.42 -14.55 -20.44
CA LEU A 52 -4.36 -15.53 -20.14
C LEU A 52 -3.40 -15.09 -19.03
N VAL A 53 -3.89 -14.26 -18.08
CA VAL A 53 -3.10 -13.82 -16.93
C VAL A 53 -3.46 -14.63 -15.71
N VAL A 54 -2.46 -15.28 -15.12
CA VAL A 54 -2.62 -16.00 -13.85
C VAL A 54 -2.44 -15.03 -12.69
N LYS A 55 -3.45 -14.91 -11.83
CA LYS A 55 -3.31 -14.20 -10.55
C LYS A 55 -2.34 -14.95 -9.66
N HIS A 56 -1.44 -14.23 -9.00
CA HIS A 56 -0.67 -14.82 -7.92
C HIS A 56 -1.60 -15.09 -6.71
N PRO A 57 -1.84 -16.35 -6.31
CA PRO A 57 -2.82 -16.69 -5.28
C PRO A 57 -2.51 -16.03 -3.93
N ASP A 58 -1.23 -15.89 -3.58
CA ASP A 58 -0.80 -15.33 -2.29
C ASP A 58 -0.92 -13.81 -2.15
N LYS A 59 -1.23 -13.09 -3.25
CA LYS A 59 -1.35 -11.63 -3.23
C LYS A 59 -2.79 -11.13 -3.12
N THR A 60 -3.77 -12.03 -3.11
CA THR A 60 -5.19 -11.64 -3.11
C THR A 60 -5.77 -11.68 -1.69
N TYR A 61 -5.96 -10.51 -1.07
CA TYR A 61 -6.69 -10.40 0.19
C TYR A 61 -8.19 -10.19 -0.06
N ILE A 62 -9.02 -11.05 0.54
CA ILE A 62 -10.49 -10.91 0.53
C ILE A 62 -10.95 -10.80 1.97
N GLY A 63 -11.33 -9.59 2.38
CA GLY A 63 -11.70 -9.31 3.77
C GLY A 63 -12.70 -8.18 3.91
N ARG A 64 -13.11 -7.94 5.15
CA ARG A 64 -13.90 -6.75 5.50
C ARG A 64 -12.96 -5.56 5.62
N VAL A 65 -13.35 -4.42 5.04
CA VAL A 65 -12.63 -3.13 5.19
C VAL A 65 -12.47 -2.75 6.66
N ALA A 66 -13.41 -3.13 7.52
CA ALA A 66 -13.35 -2.90 8.96
C ALA A 66 -12.12 -3.51 9.66
N ARG A 67 -11.50 -4.54 9.09
CA ARG A 67 -10.25 -5.13 9.62
C ARG A 67 -8.99 -4.43 9.11
N GLY A 68 -9.17 -3.45 8.24
CA GLY A 68 -8.13 -2.81 7.47
C GLY A 68 -7.53 -3.68 6.37
N PHE A 69 -6.80 -3.04 5.47
CA PHE A 69 -6.05 -3.70 4.40
C PHE A 69 -4.85 -2.86 3.96
N GLU A 70 -3.83 -3.53 3.42
CA GLU A 70 -2.66 -2.88 2.84
C GLU A 70 -2.88 -2.59 1.35
N PHE A 71 -2.56 -1.38 0.89
CA PHE A 71 -2.52 -1.03 -0.53
C PHE A 71 -1.45 0.03 -0.81
N LEU A 72 -0.60 -0.21 -1.82
CA LEU A 72 0.52 0.66 -2.23
C LEU A 72 1.48 1.09 -1.11
N GLY A 73 1.63 0.25 -0.08
CA GLY A 73 2.51 0.53 1.06
C GLY A 73 1.85 1.35 2.17
N TYR A 74 0.55 1.61 2.06
CA TYR A 74 -0.29 2.20 3.09
C TYR A 74 -1.22 1.17 3.72
N TRP A 75 -1.61 1.43 4.96
CA TRP A 75 -2.61 0.71 5.71
C TRP A 75 -3.89 1.54 5.75
N PHE A 76 -4.96 1.00 5.19
CA PHE A 76 -6.29 1.59 5.24
C PHE A 76 -7.05 0.96 6.39
N SER A 77 -7.59 1.77 7.28
CA SER A 77 -8.45 1.33 8.39
C SER A 77 -9.66 2.25 8.52
N PRO A 78 -10.71 1.85 9.26
CA PRO A 78 -11.78 2.76 9.65
C PRO A 78 -11.29 4.00 10.42
N GLN A 79 -10.11 3.90 11.05
CA GLN A 79 -9.44 4.97 11.79
C GLN A 79 -8.58 5.87 10.90
N GLY A 80 -8.53 5.62 9.59
CA GLY A 80 -7.78 6.46 8.65
C GLY A 80 -6.68 5.72 7.90
N LEU A 81 -5.81 6.53 7.29
CA LEU A 81 -4.69 6.10 6.47
C LEU A 81 -3.38 6.20 7.25
N SER A 82 -2.66 5.09 7.36
CA SER A 82 -1.32 5.05 7.95
C SER A 82 -0.33 4.29 7.08
N VAL A 83 0.94 4.26 7.46
CA VAL A 83 1.97 3.53 6.71
C VAL A 83 1.85 2.04 7.02
N ALA A 84 1.89 1.17 6.00
CA ALA A 84 1.86 -0.26 6.23
C ALA A 84 3.10 -0.73 7.00
N GLY A 85 2.93 -1.62 7.98
CA GLY A 85 4.04 -2.15 8.78
C GLY A 85 5.15 -2.78 7.94
N LYS A 86 4.78 -3.46 6.83
CA LYS A 86 5.77 -4.01 5.88
C LYS A 86 6.59 -2.93 5.18
N THR A 87 6.02 -1.75 4.91
CA THR A 87 6.74 -0.62 4.31
C THR A 87 7.80 -0.08 5.26
N VAL A 88 7.45 0.03 6.55
CA VAL A 88 8.39 0.42 7.60
C VAL A 88 9.49 -0.63 7.76
N ALA A 89 9.14 -1.92 7.84
CA ALA A 89 10.12 -3.00 7.95
C ALA A 89 11.11 -3.01 6.77
N ARG A 90 10.65 -2.79 5.54
CA ARG A 90 11.51 -2.66 4.35
C ARG A 90 12.45 -1.46 4.42
N MET A 91 11.98 -0.34 4.97
CA MET A 91 12.82 0.84 5.20
C MET A 91 13.93 0.52 6.20
N VAL A 92 13.59 -0.07 7.36
CA VAL A 92 14.56 -0.48 8.39
C VAL A 92 15.60 -1.44 7.81
N ASP A 93 15.16 -2.47 7.09
CA ASP A 93 16.07 -3.41 6.42
C ASP A 93 16.97 -2.73 5.39
N LYS A 94 16.47 -1.71 4.69
CA LYS A 94 17.25 -0.96 3.70
C LYS A 94 18.32 -0.10 4.39
N VAL A 95 17.96 0.59 5.48
CA VAL A 95 18.89 1.38 6.30
C VAL A 95 19.99 0.48 6.85
N ARG A 96 19.62 -0.67 7.45
CA ARG A 96 20.59 -1.65 7.96
C ARG A 96 21.61 -2.05 6.89
N ARG A 97 21.14 -2.38 5.68
CA ARG A 97 22.04 -2.76 4.56
C ARG A 97 22.91 -1.60 4.06
N LEU A 98 22.46 -0.36 4.15
CA LEU A 98 23.28 0.81 3.76
C LEU A 98 24.39 1.04 4.79
N TYR A 99 24.06 0.90 6.07
CA TYR A 99 25.02 0.96 7.16
C TYR A 99 26.09 -0.15 7.06
N GLU A 100 25.67 -1.40 6.86
CA GLU A 100 26.58 -2.55 6.65
C GLU A 100 27.54 -2.37 5.46
N ARG A 101 27.18 -1.52 4.49
CA ARG A 101 28.01 -1.21 3.31
C ARG A 101 28.95 -0.02 3.53
N GLY A 102 28.96 0.58 4.72
CA GLY A 102 29.79 1.75 5.03
C GLY A 102 29.36 3.02 4.30
N VAL A 103 28.08 3.14 3.92
CA VAL A 103 27.54 4.40 3.40
C VAL A 103 27.58 5.44 4.51
N SER A 104 28.01 6.67 4.18
CA SER A 104 28.09 7.75 5.17
C SER A 104 26.71 8.11 5.73
N ASP A 105 26.72 8.72 6.91
CA ASP A 105 25.50 9.16 7.59
C ASP A 105 24.68 10.12 6.71
N GLU A 106 25.32 11.01 5.96
CA GLU A 106 24.64 11.92 5.01
C GLU A 106 23.94 11.15 3.88
N GLY A 107 24.53 10.04 3.43
CA GLY A 107 23.94 9.15 2.44
C GLY A 107 22.69 8.44 2.96
N ILE A 108 22.74 7.97 4.21
CA ILE A 108 21.60 7.34 4.89
C ILE A 108 20.49 8.37 5.14
N LEU A 109 20.83 9.57 5.65
CA LEU A 109 19.89 10.67 5.86
C LEU A 109 19.21 11.09 4.55
N SER A 110 19.97 11.18 3.46
CA SER A 110 19.43 11.49 2.13
C SER A 110 18.39 10.46 1.67
N TYR A 111 18.62 9.17 1.96
CA TYR A 111 17.63 8.12 1.70
C TYR A 111 16.38 8.30 2.57
N LEU A 112 16.55 8.53 3.88
CA LEU A 112 15.43 8.72 4.82
C LEU A 112 14.56 9.92 4.46
N VAL A 113 15.15 11.05 4.07
CA VAL A 113 14.40 12.25 3.62
C VAL A 113 13.57 11.94 2.38
N ARG A 114 14.12 11.20 1.40
CA ARG A 114 13.37 10.80 0.19
C ARG A 114 12.23 9.84 0.54
N TRP A 115 12.49 8.88 1.42
CA TRP A 115 11.48 7.93 1.88
C TRP A 115 10.35 8.65 2.62
N GLN A 116 10.68 9.59 3.52
CA GLN A 116 9.71 10.40 4.24
C GLN A 116 8.86 11.24 3.29
N ARG A 117 9.46 11.90 2.29
CA ARG A 117 8.72 12.64 1.26
C ARG A 117 7.74 11.76 0.49
N TRP A 118 8.16 10.56 0.10
CA TRP A 118 7.28 9.60 -0.58
C TRP A 118 6.12 9.15 0.32
N VAL A 119 6.39 8.81 1.58
CA VAL A 119 5.36 8.43 2.55
C VAL A 119 4.36 9.57 2.76
N LEU A 120 4.86 10.77 3.04
CA LEU A 120 4.04 11.94 3.32
C LEU A 120 3.23 12.38 2.10
N ALA A 121 3.73 12.19 0.87
CA ALA A 121 2.96 12.49 -0.34
C ALA A 121 1.66 11.69 -0.41
N GLY A 122 1.64 10.42 0.01
CA GLY A 122 0.38 9.66 0.08
C GLY A 122 -0.45 9.91 1.32
N LEU A 123 0.15 10.33 2.45
CA LEU A 123 -0.60 10.70 3.66
C LEU A 123 -1.27 12.09 3.55
N PHE A 124 -0.64 13.06 2.88
CA PHE A 124 -1.19 14.41 2.69
C PHE A 124 -2.31 14.48 1.64
N VAL A 125 -2.41 13.50 0.73
CA VAL A 125 -3.53 13.40 -0.23
C VAL A 125 -4.83 12.93 0.46
N GLY A 126 -4.74 12.44 1.70
CA GLY A 126 -5.89 12.01 2.51
C GLY A 126 -6.09 12.90 3.75
N MET A 127 -6.53 14.15 3.57
CA MET A 127 -6.93 14.96 4.72
C MET A 127 -8.28 14.48 5.27
N TRP A 128 -8.28 14.09 6.56
CA TRP A 128 -9.38 13.68 7.47
C TRP A 128 -9.83 12.21 7.42
N VAL A 129 -9.41 11.41 8.41
CA VAL A 129 -10.09 11.16 9.70
C VAL A 129 -9.22 10.17 10.50
N GLY A 130 -8.84 10.56 11.73
CA GLY A 130 -8.45 9.63 12.80
C GLY A 130 -6.97 9.68 13.20
N GLU A 131 -6.78 9.88 14.50
CA GLU A 131 -5.54 10.20 15.19
C GLU A 131 -4.70 8.94 15.45
N ASP A 132 -3.98 8.44 14.45
CA ASP A 132 -3.03 7.32 14.63
C ASP A 132 -1.73 7.82 15.30
N LYS A 133 -1.77 8.01 16.63
CA LYS A 133 -0.62 8.46 17.44
C LYS A 133 0.54 7.46 17.52
N GLY A 134 0.35 6.21 17.11
CA GLY A 134 1.33 5.14 17.31
C GLY A 134 2.51 5.18 16.32
N CYS A 135 2.24 5.32 15.02
CA CYS A 135 3.28 5.19 14.00
C CYS A 135 4.11 6.46 13.85
N ASP A 136 3.49 7.64 13.97
CA ASP A 136 4.16 8.93 13.85
C ASP A 136 5.04 9.25 15.07
N SER A 137 4.59 8.87 16.27
CA SER A 137 5.41 8.96 17.50
C SER A 137 6.58 7.97 17.48
N TRP A 138 6.35 6.73 17.04
CA TRP A 138 7.40 5.72 16.92
C TRP A 138 8.43 6.06 15.82
N LEU A 139 8.02 6.59 14.66
CA LEU A 139 8.96 7.00 13.60
C LEU A 139 9.83 8.20 14.02
N ARG A 140 9.24 9.19 14.69
CA ARG A 140 9.99 10.31 15.27
C ARG A 140 10.92 9.82 16.38
N GLY A 141 10.43 8.93 17.24
CA GLY A 141 11.21 8.28 18.29
C GLY A 141 12.38 7.49 17.71
N PHE A 142 12.13 6.60 16.76
CA PHE A 142 13.15 5.78 16.10
C PHE A 142 14.20 6.63 15.39
N ILE A 143 13.83 7.64 14.60
CA ILE A 143 14.81 8.51 13.92
C ILE A 143 15.68 9.26 14.95
N LEU A 144 15.08 9.76 16.04
CA LEU A 144 15.80 10.47 17.10
C LEU A 144 16.69 9.52 17.93
N ASP A 145 16.19 8.32 18.26
CA ASP A 145 16.87 7.32 19.08
C ASP A 145 18.00 6.61 18.31
N TRP A 146 17.84 6.39 17.00
CA TRP A 146 18.90 5.88 16.12
C TRP A 146 20.03 6.91 15.94
N CYS A 147 19.71 8.21 15.89
CA CYS A 147 20.72 9.28 15.89
C CYS A 147 21.52 9.37 17.21
N VAL A 148 20.95 8.92 18.33
CA VAL A 148 21.61 8.95 19.66
C VAL A 148 22.38 7.67 19.96
N THR A 149 21.92 6.52 19.46
CA THR A 149 22.50 5.19 19.78
C THR A 149 23.79 4.88 18.99
N LEU A 150 24.11 5.65 17.94
CA LEU A 150 25.32 5.49 17.12
C LEU A 150 26.46 6.45 17.50
N ARG A 151 26.46 6.99 18.72
CA ARG A 151 27.53 7.84 19.25
C ARG A 151 28.38 7.12 20.30
#